data_AF-A0A7K2EF01-F1
#
_entry.id   AF-A0A7K2EF01-F1
#
_cell.length_a   1.000
_cell.length_b   1.000
_cell.length_c   1.000
_cell.angle_alpha   90.00
_cell.angle_beta   90.00
_cell.angle_gamma   90.00
#
_symmetry.space_group_name_H-M   'P 1'
#
loop_
_entity.id
_entity.type
_entity.pdbx_description
1 polymer ?
#
loop_
_entity_poly.entity_id
_entity_poly.type
_entity_poly.pdbx_seq_one_letter_code
_entity_poly.pdbx_strand_id
1 'polypeptide(L)'
;IARMHAYSWNKIHTAPYIDIFNSLAPKWRPPVQLIYLASLRQTFEVFGHHFSADMRRMTETLGWRAADYMAELARGPRAFGHGDYRLDNMFFGPGPEDLAVIDWQVCGGNNPLGDVAYFLGGSLAVDLRRSIEQDAVAEYHETLCQGGVEGIEPEDCWRLYRQNMFVRMLVLVISAGGLDISNERSVRLLGIGIDRTLAALEDLDAEQFLPARRRLFGPSWAFSTASRCAYGASKRLRRSSRAT
;
A
#
# COMPACT_ATOMS: atom_id res chain seq x y z
N ILE A 1 -5.45 -15.80 -7.54
CA ILE A 1 -6.07 -14.45 -7.48
C ILE A 1 -6.48 -13.90 -8.86
N ALA A 2 -5.64 -14.00 -9.91
CA ALA A 2 -5.93 -13.46 -11.25
C ALA A 2 -7.29 -13.90 -11.83
N ARG A 3 -7.63 -15.20 -11.77
CA ARG A 3 -8.93 -15.73 -12.20
C ARG A 3 -10.12 -15.00 -11.54
N MET A 4 -10.01 -14.67 -10.25
CA MET A 4 -11.05 -13.92 -9.51
C MET A 4 -11.14 -12.45 -9.96
N HIS A 5 -9.99 -11.81 -10.16
CA HIS A 5 -9.96 -10.44 -10.68
C HIS A 5 -10.52 -10.36 -12.08
N ALA A 6 -10.20 -11.31 -12.97
CA ALA A 6 -10.73 -11.39 -14.33
C ALA A 6 -12.26 -11.47 -14.35
N TYR A 7 -12.84 -12.31 -13.48
CA TYR A 7 -14.29 -12.47 -13.37
C TYR A 7 -15.03 -11.16 -13.10
N SER A 8 -14.46 -10.28 -12.27
CA SER A 8 -15.08 -9.02 -11.84
C SER A 8 -14.47 -7.77 -12.47
N TRP A 9 -13.56 -7.92 -13.44
CA TRP A 9 -12.81 -6.84 -14.05
C TRP A 9 -13.72 -5.80 -14.71
N ASN A 10 -13.70 -4.58 -14.19
CA ASN A 10 -14.57 -3.46 -14.54
C ASN A 10 -16.08 -3.78 -14.51
N LYS A 11 -16.47 -4.87 -13.85
CA LYS A 11 -17.86 -5.37 -13.74
C LYS A 11 -18.43 -5.23 -12.34
N ILE A 12 -17.68 -4.67 -11.40
CA ILE A 12 -18.18 -4.38 -10.06
C ILE A 12 -19.11 -3.17 -10.09
N HIS A 13 -20.41 -3.46 -10.12
CA HIS A 13 -21.48 -2.50 -9.87
C HIS A 13 -21.33 -1.93 -8.44
N THR A 14 -22.02 -0.83 -8.14
CA THR A 14 -22.10 -0.24 -6.78
C THR A 14 -22.88 -1.16 -5.83
N ALA A 15 -22.33 -2.33 -5.50
CA ALA A 15 -22.75 -3.13 -4.36
C ALA A 15 -22.25 -2.46 -3.07
N PRO A 16 -22.92 -2.65 -1.92
CA PRO A 16 -22.43 -2.15 -0.64
C PRO A 16 -21.18 -2.94 -0.24
N TYR A 17 -20.02 -2.53 -0.75
CA TYR A 17 -18.74 -2.94 -0.20
C TYR A 17 -18.56 -2.32 1.18
N ILE A 18 -17.62 -2.84 1.93
CA ILE A 18 -17.15 -2.20 3.15
C ILE A 18 -16.63 -0.81 2.76
N ASP A 19 -17.48 0.18 3.04
CA ASP A 19 -17.32 1.52 2.46
C ASP A 19 -16.07 2.22 2.99
N ILE A 20 -15.56 1.84 4.17
CA ILE A 20 -14.32 2.38 4.74
C ILE A 20 -13.06 2.07 3.90
N PHE A 21 -13.10 1.01 3.07
CA PHE A 21 -12.00 0.67 2.15
C PHE A 21 -12.24 1.15 0.72
N ASN A 22 -13.32 1.91 0.49
CA ASN A 22 -13.59 2.54 -0.80
C ASN A 22 -12.75 3.83 -0.93
N SER A 23 -11.56 3.71 -1.53
CA SER A 23 -10.67 4.86 -1.74
C SER A 23 -11.26 5.96 -2.63
N LEU A 24 -12.34 5.68 -3.38
CA LEU A 24 -13.06 6.68 -4.15
C LEU A 24 -14.02 7.52 -3.30
N ALA A 25 -14.49 7.01 -2.16
CA ALA A 25 -15.45 7.70 -1.30
C ALA A 25 -14.78 8.92 -0.62
N PRO A 26 -15.19 10.16 -0.95
CA PRO A 26 -14.49 11.36 -0.49
C PRO A 26 -14.46 11.51 1.04
N LYS A 27 -15.47 11.00 1.76
CA LYS A 27 -15.57 11.08 3.22
C LYS A 27 -14.46 10.32 3.96
N TRP A 28 -13.86 9.31 3.35
CA TRP A 28 -12.78 8.52 3.97
C TRP A 28 -11.39 9.12 3.73
N ARG A 29 -11.25 10.08 2.80
CA ARG A 29 -9.96 10.70 2.50
C ARG A 29 -9.37 11.45 3.70
N PRO A 30 -10.10 12.34 4.41
CA PRO A 30 -9.52 13.02 5.57
C PRO A 30 -9.13 12.07 6.71
N PRO A 31 -9.97 11.09 7.13
CA PRO A 31 -9.57 10.10 8.13
C PRO A 31 -8.31 9.31 7.76
N VAL A 32 -8.24 8.75 6.53
CA VAL A 32 -7.05 8.01 6.06
C VAL A 32 -5.80 8.88 6.10
N GLN A 33 -5.92 10.13 5.64
CA GLN A 33 -4.82 11.08 5.62
C GLN A 33 -4.32 11.42 7.04
N LEU A 34 -5.24 11.59 7.99
CA LEU A 34 -4.91 11.86 9.40
C LEU A 34 -4.26 10.67 10.08
N ILE A 35 -4.82 9.47 9.90
CA ILE A 35 -4.29 8.24 10.50
C ILE A 35 -2.88 7.97 9.99
N TYR A 36 -2.64 8.13 8.68
CA TYR A 36 -1.29 7.98 8.12
C TYR A 36 -0.31 8.97 8.75
N LEU A 37 -0.66 10.26 8.81
CA LEU A 37 0.20 11.31 9.40
C LEU A 37 0.48 11.09 10.89
N ALA A 38 -0.54 10.67 11.65
CA ALA A 38 -0.38 10.33 13.07
C ALA A 38 0.58 9.15 13.25
N SER A 39 0.49 8.16 12.35
CA SER A 39 1.28 6.93 12.41
C SER A 39 2.72 7.10 11.95
N LEU A 40 3.02 8.08 11.08
CA LEU A 40 4.39 8.39 10.64
C LEU A 40 5.35 8.63 11.81
N ARG A 41 4.87 9.28 12.88
CA ARG A 41 5.71 9.58 14.05
C ARG A 41 6.21 8.30 14.69
N GLN A 42 5.30 7.41 15.08
CA GLN A 42 5.64 6.15 15.71
C GLN A 42 6.46 5.26 14.76
N THR A 43 6.10 5.25 13.48
CA THR A 43 6.85 4.52 12.44
C THR A 43 8.33 4.89 12.47
N PHE A 44 8.67 6.19 12.43
CA PHE A 44 10.07 6.60 12.44
C PHE A 44 10.73 6.55 13.82
N GLU A 45 9.97 6.67 14.91
CA GLU A 45 10.51 6.55 16.26
C GLU A 45 10.94 5.11 16.58
N VAL A 46 10.16 4.12 16.15
CA VAL A 46 10.40 2.69 16.42
C VAL A 46 11.24 2.05 15.31
N PHE A 47 10.85 2.27 14.06
CA PHE A 47 11.41 1.57 12.90
C PHE A 47 12.31 2.44 12.02
N GLY A 48 12.61 3.68 12.43
CA GLY A 48 13.38 4.61 11.60
C GLY A 48 14.75 4.10 11.15
N HIS A 49 15.33 3.14 11.87
CA HIS A 49 16.61 2.51 11.52
C HIS A 49 16.54 1.60 10.29
N HIS A 50 15.35 1.14 9.91
CA HIS A 50 15.12 0.39 8.66
C HIS A 50 15.09 1.30 7.42
N PHE A 51 14.87 2.60 7.59
CA PHE A 51 14.67 3.51 6.47
C PHE A 51 16.00 4.15 6.05
N SER A 52 16.37 3.98 4.79
CA SER A 52 17.36 4.84 4.15
C SER A 52 16.86 6.29 4.14
N ALA A 53 17.77 7.25 3.93
CA ALA A 53 17.39 8.66 3.82
C ALA A 53 16.36 8.90 2.70
N ASP A 54 16.40 8.09 1.64
CA ASP A 54 15.59 8.22 0.45
C ASP A 54 14.20 7.63 0.69
N MET A 55 14.14 6.41 1.25
CA MET A 55 12.88 5.81 1.69
C MET A 55 12.17 6.66 2.72
N ARG A 56 12.90 7.24 3.68
CA ARG A 56 12.32 8.17 4.66
C ARG A 56 11.68 9.39 3.98
N ARG A 57 12.34 9.98 2.97
CA ARG A 57 11.78 11.10 2.19
C ARG A 57 10.57 10.67 1.38
N MET A 58 10.60 9.48 0.77
CA MET A 58 9.49 8.91 0.00
C MET A 58 8.25 8.72 0.89
N THR A 59 8.40 8.07 2.05
CA THR A 59 7.33 7.84 3.01
C THR A 59 6.75 9.15 3.57
N GLU A 60 7.60 10.14 3.87
CA GLU A 60 7.15 11.49 4.25
C GLU A 60 6.42 12.22 3.10
N THR A 61 6.87 12.03 1.85
CA THR A 61 6.28 12.65 0.65
C THR A 61 4.90 12.09 0.36
N LEU A 62 4.72 10.76 0.43
CA LEU A 62 3.38 10.15 0.35
C LEU A 62 2.48 10.75 1.43
N GLY A 63 3.02 11.02 2.62
CA GLY A 63 2.28 11.63 3.73
C GLY A 63 1.61 12.97 3.41
N TRP A 64 2.03 13.72 2.39
CA TRP A 64 1.33 14.95 2.02
C TRP A 64 0.02 14.72 1.28
N ARG A 65 -0.11 13.57 0.60
CA ARG A 65 -1.21 13.28 -0.34
C ARG A 65 -1.60 11.80 -0.34
N ALA A 66 -1.43 11.10 0.78
CA ALA A 66 -1.63 9.66 0.87
C ALA A 66 -3.05 9.28 0.41
N ALA A 67 -4.07 9.99 0.89
CA ALA A 67 -5.45 9.74 0.51
C ALA A 67 -5.76 10.10 -0.96
N ASP A 68 -5.15 11.17 -1.48
CA ASP A 68 -5.29 11.54 -2.90
C ASP A 68 -4.65 10.48 -3.81
N TYR A 69 -3.48 9.97 -3.41
CA TYR A 69 -2.77 8.93 -4.15
C TYR A 69 -3.57 7.62 -4.19
N MET A 70 -4.13 7.19 -3.05
CA MET A 70 -5.01 6.01 -3.02
C MET A 70 -6.26 6.21 -3.88
N ALA A 71 -6.82 7.43 -3.89
CA ALA A 71 -7.95 7.76 -4.74
C ALA A 71 -7.56 7.75 -6.24
N GLU A 72 -6.33 8.10 -6.59
CA GLU A 72 -5.81 8.03 -7.96
C GLU A 72 -5.62 6.57 -8.42
N LEU A 73 -5.01 5.72 -7.59
CA LEU A 73 -4.90 4.27 -7.86
C LEU A 73 -6.26 3.63 -8.12
N ALA A 74 -7.27 4.02 -7.33
CA ALA A 74 -8.63 3.51 -7.42
C ALA A 74 -9.41 3.99 -8.67
N ARG A 75 -8.88 4.95 -9.44
CA ARG A 75 -9.42 5.34 -10.75
C ARG A 75 -8.97 4.45 -11.90
N GLY A 76 -7.98 3.59 -11.67
CA GLY A 76 -7.55 2.58 -12.64
C GLY A 76 -8.59 1.46 -12.82
N PRO A 77 -8.18 0.31 -13.38
CA PRO A 77 -9.05 -0.86 -13.45
C PRO A 77 -9.61 -1.23 -12.08
N ARG A 78 -10.86 -1.69 -12.04
CA ARG A 78 -11.54 -2.05 -10.79
C ARG A 78 -12.00 -3.50 -10.87
N ALA A 79 -11.58 -4.30 -9.90
CA ALA A 79 -12.13 -5.65 -9.70
C ALA A 79 -12.42 -5.88 -8.21
N PHE A 80 -13.18 -6.92 -7.90
CA PHE A 80 -13.34 -7.37 -6.52
C PHE A 80 -12.01 -7.94 -6.04
N GLY A 81 -11.38 -7.26 -5.10
CA GLY A 81 -10.12 -7.65 -4.48
C GLY A 81 -10.32 -8.11 -3.04
N HIS A 82 -9.36 -8.88 -2.56
CA HIS A 82 -9.28 -9.37 -1.18
C HIS A 82 -8.95 -8.24 -0.20
N GLY A 83 -8.04 -7.33 -0.56
CA GLY A 83 -7.63 -6.16 0.23
C GLY A 83 -6.56 -6.44 1.30
N ASP A 84 -6.50 -7.66 1.83
CA ASP A 84 -5.40 -8.14 2.71
C ASP A 84 -4.81 -9.46 2.19
N TYR A 85 -4.45 -9.51 0.89
CA TYR A 85 -3.98 -10.73 0.23
C TYR A 85 -2.54 -11.07 0.64
N ARG A 86 -2.38 -11.70 1.81
CA ARG A 86 -1.09 -12.07 2.41
C ARG A 86 -1.00 -13.54 2.75
N LEU A 87 0.22 -14.06 2.85
CA LEU A 87 0.50 -15.47 3.11
C LEU A 87 -0.13 -15.98 4.42
N ASP A 88 -0.23 -15.15 5.47
CA ASP A 88 -0.88 -15.53 6.73
C ASP A 88 -2.38 -15.86 6.58
N ASN A 89 -3.01 -15.37 5.51
CA ASN A 89 -4.43 -15.60 5.20
C ASN A 89 -4.63 -16.79 4.23
N MET A 90 -3.59 -17.60 3.99
CA MET A 90 -3.60 -18.68 3.02
C MET A 90 -3.37 -20.04 3.67
N PHE A 91 -4.22 -21.01 3.33
CA PHE A 91 -4.05 -22.42 3.67
C PHE A 91 -3.85 -23.22 2.39
N PHE A 92 -2.72 -23.94 2.32
CA PHE A 92 -2.36 -24.78 1.18
C PHE A 92 -2.74 -26.23 1.47
N GLY A 93 -3.44 -26.86 0.53
CA GLY A 93 -3.78 -28.28 0.57
C GLY A 93 -2.71 -29.16 -0.10
N PRO A 94 -2.99 -30.45 -0.27
CA PRO A 94 -2.05 -31.40 -0.84
C PRO A 94 -1.85 -31.25 -2.36
N GLY A 95 -2.83 -30.69 -3.08
CA GLY A 95 -2.75 -30.43 -4.51
C GLY A 95 -2.15 -29.05 -4.84
N PRO A 96 -1.58 -28.88 -6.05
CA PRO A 96 -0.96 -27.61 -6.46
C PRO A 96 -1.95 -26.45 -6.64
N GLU A 97 -3.23 -26.73 -6.87
CA GLU A 97 -4.29 -25.71 -6.93
C GLU A 97 -5.13 -25.63 -5.63
N ASP A 98 -4.81 -26.42 -4.60
CA ASP A 98 -5.58 -26.45 -3.36
C ASP A 98 -5.18 -25.25 -2.48
N LEU A 99 -5.89 -24.14 -2.63
CA LEU A 99 -5.68 -22.92 -1.86
C LEU A 99 -7.00 -22.42 -1.27
N ALA A 100 -7.06 -22.32 0.05
CA ALA A 100 -8.12 -21.59 0.74
C ALA A 100 -7.59 -20.24 1.23
N VAL A 101 -8.33 -19.17 0.93
CA VAL A 101 -8.00 -17.80 1.37
C VAL A 101 -9.08 -17.34 2.35
N ILE A 102 -8.66 -16.87 3.51
CA ILE A 102 -9.54 -16.41 4.60
C ILE A 102 -9.39 -14.90 4.84
N ASP A 103 -10.15 -14.39 5.80
CA ASP A 103 -10.09 -12.99 6.24
C ASP A 103 -10.45 -11.95 5.16
N TRP A 104 -11.68 -12.07 4.68
CA TRP A 104 -12.28 -11.16 3.70
C TRP A 104 -12.83 -9.87 4.32
N GLN A 105 -12.42 -9.50 5.54
CA GLN A 105 -13.01 -8.36 6.28
C GLN A 105 -12.67 -6.98 5.66
N VAL A 106 -11.72 -6.94 4.74
CA VAL A 106 -11.32 -5.71 4.02
C VAL A 106 -11.54 -5.80 2.50
N CYS A 107 -12.32 -6.79 2.06
CA CYS A 107 -12.57 -7.01 0.64
C CYS A 107 -13.43 -5.89 0.03
N GLY A 108 -13.24 -5.64 -1.27
CA GLY A 108 -13.98 -4.60 -1.95
C GLY A 108 -13.51 -4.28 -3.36
N GLY A 109 -14.21 -3.33 -3.99
CA GLY A 109 -13.93 -2.91 -5.35
C GLY A 109 -12.78 -1.90 -5.44
N ASN A 110 -11.56 -2.39 -5.67
CA ASN A 110 -10.33 -1.60 -5.73
C ASN A 110 -9.50 -1.96 -6.96
N ASN A 111 -8.33 -1.34 -7.09
CA ASN A 111 -7.38 -1.73 -8.12
C ASN A 111 -6.84 -3.14 -7.82
N PRO A 112 -7.05 -4.13 -8.70
CA PRO A 112 -6.71 -5.52 -8.42
C PRO A 112 -5.20 -5.78 -8.30
N LEU A 113 -4.37 -4.90 -8.85
CA LEU A 113 -2.91 -4.99 -8.68
C LEU A 113 -2.50 -4.65 -7.24
N GLY A 114 -3.39 -4.07 -6.43
CA GLY A 114 -3.24 -3.93 -4.98
C GLY A 114 -2.93 -5.25 -4.29
N ASP A 115 -3.72 -6.30 -4.54
CA ASP A 115 -3.51 -7.61 -3.91
C ASP A 115 -2.19 -8.26 -4.36
N VAL A 116 -1.82 -8.09 -5.64
CA VAL A 116 -0.57 -8.62 -6.20
C VAL A 116 0.64 -7.93 -5.56
N ALA A 117 0.62 -6.59 -5.48
CA ALA A 117 1.66 -5.81 -4.82
C ALA A 117 1.75 -6.12 -3.33
N TYR A 118 0.60 -6.28 -2.67
CA TYR A 118 0.53 -6.61 -1.26
C TYR A 118 1.14 -7.98 -0.94
N PHE A 119 0.83 -8.99 -1.75
CA PHE A 119 1.39 -10.33 -1.61
C PHE A 119 2.89 -10.35 -1.89
N LEU A 120 3.32 -9.94 -3.09
CA LEU A 120 4.71 -10.04 -3.52
C LEU A 120 5.63 -9.16 -2.64
N GLY A 121 5.22 -7.93 -2.33
CA GLY A 121 6.03 -6.99 -1.54
C GLY A 121 5.96 -7.21 -0.02
N GLY A 122 4.97 -7.95 0.48
CA GLY A 122 4.76 -8.14 1.93
C GLY A 122 5.04 -9.55 2.45
N SER A 123 4.74 -10.56 1.65
CA SER A 123 4.68 -11.95 2.11
C SER A 123 5.93 -12.75 1.76
N LEU A 124 6.65 -12.37 0.71
CA LEU A 124 7.82 -13.09 0.23
C LEU A 124 9.11 -12.56 0.88
N ALA A 125 10.10 -13.44 1.00
CA ALA A 125 11.47 -12.99 1.24
C ALA A 125 11.95 -12.13 0.06
N VAL A 126 12.82 -11.14 0.32
CA VAL A 126 13.26 -10.16 -0.69
C VAL A 126 13.90 -10.85 -1.89
N ASP A 127 14.81 -11.80 -1.66
CA ASP A 127 15.52 -12.50 -2.73
C ASP A 127 14.59 -13.39 -3.56
N LEU A 128 13.64 -14.06 -2.91
CA LEU A 128 12.63 -14.84 -3.60
C LEU A 128 11.76 -13.95 -4.49
N ARG A 129 11.25 -12.83 -3.96
CA ARG A 129 10.49 -11.85 -4.76
C ARG A 129 11.31 -11.44 -5.98
N ARG A 130 12.55 -10.97 -5.80
CA ARG A 130 13.44 -10.53 -6.90
C ARG A 130 13.60 -11.58 -7.99
N SER A 131 13.64 -12.86 -7.61
CA SER A 131 13.82 -13.96 -8.57
C SER A 131 12.57 -14.32 -9.39
N ILE A 132 11.37 -13.96 -8.91
CA ILE A 132 10.10 -14.38 -9.55
C ILE A 132 9.18 -13.22 -9.94
N GLU A 133 9.46 -11.99 -9.51
CA GLU A 133 8.50 -10.89 -9.53
C GLU A 133 7.99 -10.55 -10.93
N GLN A 134 8.88 -10.47 -11.91
CA GLN A 134 8.50 -10.17 -13.29
C GLN A 134 7.66 -11.30 -13.89
N ASP A 135 8.11 -12.54 -13.74
CA ASP A 135 7.40 -13.72 -14.24
C ASP A 135 6.02 -13.86 -13.58
N ALA A 136 5.91 -13.64 -12.27
CA ALA A 136 4.65 -13.70 -11.55
C ALA A 136 3.65 -12.61 -11.98
N VAL A 137 4.12 -11.41 -12.30
CA VAL A 137 3.25 -10.33 -12.81
C VAL A 137 2.86 -10.59 -14.28
N ALA A 138 3.76 -11.16 -15.08
CA ALA A 138 3.46 -11.60 -16.44
C ALA A 138 2.41 -12.72 -16.46
N GLU A 139 2.57 -13.77 -15.65
CA GLU A 139 1.60 -14.86 -15.51
C GLU A 139 0.24 -14.34 -15.00
N TYR A 140 0.25 -13.37 -14.09
CA TYR A 140 -0.96 -12.69 -13.63
C TYR A 140 -1.67 -11.99 -14.80
N HIS A 141 -0.95 -11.25 -15.64
CA HIS A 141 -1.48 -10.60 -16.84
C HIS A 141 -2.06 -11.61 -17.85
N GLU A 142 -1.30 -12.65 -18.18
CA GLU A 142 -1.75 -13.72 -19.09
C GLU A 142 -3.04 -14.38 -18.57
N THR A 143 -3.10 -14.66 -17.27
CA THR A 143 -4.29 -15.26 -16.65
C THR A 143 -5.49 -14.31 -16.69
N LEU A 144 -5.28 -12.99 -16.57
CA LEU A 144 -6.36 -12.01 -16.77
C LEU A 144 -6.91 -12.08 -18.20
N CYS A 145 -6.03 -12.09 -19.20
CA CYS A 145 -6.41 -12.15 -20.61
C CYS A 145 -7.13 -13.47 -20.95
N GLN A 146 -6.65 -14.61 -20.44
CA GLN A 146 -7.34 -15.90 -20.56
C GLN A 146 -8.74 -15.88 -19.93
N GLY A 147 -8.94 -15.06 -18.88
CA GLY A 147 -10.23 -14.81 -18.26
C GLY A 147 -11.14 -13.81 -19.00
N GLY A 148 -10.75 -13.36 -20.20
CA GLY A 148 -11.52 -12.45 -21.06
C GLY A 148 -11.33 -10.97 -20.74
N VAL A 149 -10.25 -10.60 -20.05
CA VAL A 149 -9.89 -9.19 -19.85
C VAL A 149 -9.16 -8.66 -21.07
N GLU A 150 -9.64 -7.52 -21.60
CA GLU A 150 -9.07 -6.83 -22.75
C GLU A 150 -8.63 -5.40 -22.38
N GLY A 151 -7.75 -4.81 -23.20
CA GLY A 151 -7.35 -3.40 -23.07
C GLY A 151 -6.37 -3.08 -21.95
N ILE A 152 -5.68 -4.09 -21.41
CA ILE A 152 -4.54 -3.93 -20.51
C ILE A 152 -3.32 -4.61 -21.14
N GLU A 153 -2.31 -3.83 -21.50
CA GLU A 153 -1.06 -4.37 -22.03
C GLU A 153 -0.15 -4.88 -20.89
N PRO A 154 0.80 -5.79 -21.15
CA PRO A 154 1.73 -6.28 -20.14
C PRO A 154 2.47 -5.15 -19.41
N GLU A 155 2.91 -4.12 -20.13
CA GLU A 155 3.61 -2.96 -19.58
C GLU A 155 2.72 -2.13 -18.66
N ASP A 156 1.44 -2.01 -18.99
CA ASP A 156 0.45 -1.34 -18.12
C ASP A 156 0.19 -2.15 -16.86
N CYS A 157 0.14 -3.48 -16.96
CA CYS A 157 0.02 -4.36 -15.80
C CYS A 157 1.21 -4.18 -14.86
N TRP A 158 2.42 -4.22 -15.40
CA TRP A 158 3.66 -3.97 -14.64
C TRP A 158 3.69 -2.58 -14.01
N ARG A 159 3.30 -1.55 -14.75
CA ARG A 159 3.22 -0.17 -14.23
C ARG A 159 2.20 -0.06 -13.09
N LEU A 160 1.01 -0.64 -13.24
CA LEU A 160 -0.03 -0.63 -12.20
C LEU A 160 0.42 -1.41 -10.96
N TYR A 161 1.09 -2.54 -11.13
CA TYR A 161 1.72 -3.30 -10.03
C TYR A 161 2.66 -2.42 -9.20
N ARG A 162 3.60 -1.72 -9.87
CA ARG A 162 4.56 -0.82 -9.22
C ARG A 162 3.88 0.33 -8.48
N GLN A 163 2.89 0.96 -9.10
CA GLN A 163 2.10 2.02 -8.48
C GLN A 163 1.35 1.53 -7.23
N ASN A 164 0.80 0.31 -7.28
CA ASN A 164 0.06 -0.26 -6.16
C ASN A 164 0.95 -0.73 -5.00
N MET A 165 2.29 -0.78 -5.15
CA MET A 165 3.21 -1.07 -4.05
C MET A 165 3.09 -0.06 -2.89
N PHE A 166 2.65 1.17 -3.18
CA PHE A 166 2.36 2.16 -2.14
C PHE A 166 1.17 1.82 -1.24
N VAL A 167 0.25 0.94 -1.68
CA VAL A 167 -0.81 0.40 -0.80
C VAL A 167 -0.18 -0.37 0.36
N ARG A 168 0.88 -1.15 0.08
CA ARG A 168 1.63 -1.87 1.11
C ARG A 168 2.31 -0.92 2.09
N MET A 169 2.91 0.17 1.58
CA MET A 169 3.51 1.21 2.43
C MET A 169 2.47 1.91 3.32
N LEU A 170 1.30 2.23 2.77
CA LEU A 170 0.19 2.83 3.53
C LEU A 170 -0.19 1.95 4.72
N VAL A 171 -0.47 0.67 4.47
CA VAL A 171 -0.89 -0.26 5.52
C VAL A 171 0.20 -0.44 6.56
N LEU A 172 1.46 -0.60 6.15
CA LEU A 172 2.60 -0.69 7.06
C LEU A 172 2.71 0.51 8.00
N VAL A 173 2.61 1.74 7.46
CA VAL A 173 2.70 2.96 8.26
C VAL A 173 1.57 3.00 9.27
N ILE A 174 0.34 2.69 8.86
CA ILE A 174 -0.82 2.66 9.74
C ILE A 174 -0.68 1.56 10.82
N SER A 175 -0.24 0.36 10.44
CA SER A 175 0.02 -0.75 11.37
C SER A 175 1.09 -0.37 12.40
N ALA A 176 2.14 0.35 12.00
CA ALA A 176 3.17 0.82 12.90
C ALA A 176 2.63 1.83 13.92
N GLY A 177 1.65 2.66 13.55
CA GLY A 177 0.99 3.61 14.46
C GLY A 177 0.07 2.96 15.49
N GLY A 178 -0.57 1.84 15.14
CA GLY A 178 -1.44 1.08 16.04
C GLY A 178 -0.72 -0.02 16.84
N LEU A 179 0.60 -0.17 16.67
CA LEU A 179 1.35 -1.27 17.23
C LEU A 179 1.55 -1.13 18.75
N ASP A 180 1.29 -2.22 19.48
CA ASP A 180 1.78 -2.38 20.86
C ASP A 180 3.28 -2.68 20.86
N ILE A 181 4.07 -1.65 21.18
CA ILE A 181 5.53 -1.70 21.20
C ILE A 181 6.10 -2.57 22.34
N SER A 182 5.29 -2.94 23.33
CA SER A 182 5.72 -3.83 24.41
C SER A 182 5.79 -5.29 23.96
N ASN A 183 5.09 -5.63 22.87
CA ASN A 183 5.12 -6.96 22.28
C ASN A 183 6.27 -7.09 21.28
N GLU A 184 7.41 -7.60 21.73
CA GLU A 184 8.60 -7.75 20.90
C GLU A 184 8.36 -8.59 19.63
N ARG A 185 7.48 -9.60 19.70
CA ARG A 185 7.17 -10.43 18.53
C ARG A 185 6.47 -9.58 17.47
N SER A 186 5.49 -8.77 17.86
CA SER A 186 4.77 -7.89 16.94
C SER A 186 5.70 -6.84 16.33
N VAL A 187 6.62 -6.27 17.12
CA VAL A 187 7.67 -5.36 16.62
C VAL A 187 8.57 -6.06 15.59
N ARG A 188 9.06 -7.26 15.89
CA ARG A 188 9.92 -8.03 14.95
C ARG A 188 9.19 -8.35 13.65
N LEU A 189 7.94 -8.84 13.72
CA LEU A 189 7.15 -9.18 12.53
C LEU A 189 6.88 -7.95 11.66
N LEU A 190 6.56 -6.81 12.28
CA LEU A 190 6.37 -5.57 11.51
C LEU A 190 7.68 -5.07 10.90
N GLY A 191 8.81 -5.17 11.62
CA GLY A 191 10.14 -4.86 11.09
C GLY A 191 10.48 -5.64 9.81
N ILE A 192 10.21 -6.96 9.81
CA ILE A 192 10.37 -7.79 8.60
C ILE A 192 9.47 -7.31 7.47
N GLY A 193 8.21 -6.97 7.77
CA GLY A 193 7.29 -6.40 6.79
C GLY A 193 7.78 -5.07 6.22
N ILE A 194 8.43 -4.25 7.05
CA ILE A 194 9.06 -2.99 6.65
C ILE A 194 10.20 -3.24 5.68
N ASP A 195 11.15 -4.10 6.04
CA ASP A 195 12.29 -4.42 5.18
C ASP A 195 11.86 -4.91 3.80
N ARG A 196 10.89 -5.82 3.74
CA ARG A 196 10.35 -6.35 2.47
C ARG A 196 9.70 -5.26 1.63
N THR A 197 8.88 -4.41 2.25
CA THR A 197 8.16 -3.34 1.54
C THR A 197 9.11 -2.27 1.03
N LEU A 198 10.11 -1.87 1.84
CA LEU A 198 11.09 -0.86 1.44
C LEU A 198 11.98 -1.37 0.31
N ALA A 199 12.47 -2.62 0.40
CA ALA A 199 13.23 -3.24 -0.69
C ALA A 199 12.41 -3.32 -1.99
N ALA A 200 11.10 -3.62 -1.90
CA ALA A 200 10.24 -3.65 -3.06
C ALA A 200 10.04 -2.26 -3.69
N LEU A 201 9.81 -1.22 -2.89
CA LEU A 201 9.69 0.15 -3.40
C LEU A 201 10.98 0.65 -4.06
N GLU A 202 12.14 0.28 -3.49
CA GLU A 202 13.46 0.61 -4.02
C GLU A 202 13.72 -0.08 -5.36
N ASP A 203 13.61 -1.41 -5.40
CA ASP A 203 13.88 -2.19 -6.61
C ASP A 203 12.92 -1.85 -7.77
N LEU A 204 11.72 -1.37 -7.46
CA LEU A 204 10.72 -0.99 -8.44
C LEU A 204 10.80 0.48 -8.86
N ASP A 205 11.80 1.25 -8.41
CA ASP A 205 11.93 2.69 -8.63
C ASP A 205 10.60 3.44 -8.39
N ALA A 206 9.89 3.07 -7.33
CA ALA A 206 8.50 3.48 -7.14
C ALA A 206 8.35 4.99 -6.92
N GLU A 207 9.42 5.69 -6.53
CA GLU A 207 9.44 7.14 -6.31
C GLU A 207 8.92 7.93 -7.52
N GLN A 208 9.17 7.43 -8.74
CA GLN A 208 8.74 8.12 -9.97
C GLN A 208 7.23 8.27 -10.10
N PHE A 209 6.47 7.44 -9.39
CA PHE A 209 5.01 7.51 -9.39
C PHE A 209 4.47 8.47 -8.33
N LEU A 210 5.30 8.98 -7.42
CA LEU A 210 4.88 10.04 -6.53
C LEU A 210 4.80 11.35 -7.30
N PRO A 211 3.71 12.13 -7.15
CA PRO A 211 3.62 13.42 -7.81
C PRO A 211 4.78 14.32 -7.35
N ALA A 212 5.45 14.96 -8.32
CA ALA A 212 6.48 15.95 -8.04
C ALA A 212 5.97 16.99 -7.03
N ARG A 213 6.89 17.58 -6.23
CA ARG A 213 6.61 18.72 -5.33
C ARG A 213 6.12 19.95 -6.12
N ARG A 214 4.90 19.94 -6.67
CA ARG A 214 4.27 21.15 -7.19
C ARG A 214 3.98 22.07 -6.00
N ARG A 215 4.31 23.36 -6.14
CA ARG A 215 3.81 24.40 -5.23
C ARG A 215 2.28 24.38 -5.34
N LEU A 216 1.63 23.98 -4.25
CA LEU A 216 0.19 23.73 -4.16
C LEU A 216 -0.56 25.05 -3.93
N PHE A 217 -1.51 25.39 -4.80
CA PHE A 217 -2.61 26.32 -4.51
C PHE A 217 -3.94 25.56 -4.75
N GLY A 218 -4.73 25.32 -3.70
CA GLY A 218 -6.03 24.63 -3.75
C GLY A 218 -6.57 24.21 -2.37
N PRO A 219 -7.83 23.74 -2.21
CA PRO A 219 -8.42 23.45 -0.88
C PRO A 219 -7.69 22.37 -0.07
N SER A 220 -7.06 21.39 -0.73
CA SER A 220 -6.18 20.39 -0.12
C SER A 220 -4.85 20.97 0.40
N TRP A 221 -4.46 22.18 -0.04
CA TRP A 221 -3.30 22.91 0.48
C TRP A 221 -3.52 23.34 1.93
N ALA A 222 -4.70 23.83 2.30
CA ALA A 222 -4.94 24.31 3.67
C ALA A 222 -4.76 23.18 4.68
N PHE A 223 -5.28 22.00 4.36
CA PHE A 223 -5.16 20.81 5.20
C PHE A 223 -3.75 20.22 5.22
N SER A 224 -3.10 20.10 4.06
CA SER A 224 -1.71 19.62 3.98
C SER A 224 -0.71 20.60 4.61
N THR A 225 -0.96 21.90 4.54
CA THR A 225 -0.14 22.94 5.18
C THR A 225 -0.35 22.97 6.69
N ALA A 226 -1.60 22.86 7.16
CA ALA A 226 -1.89 22.68 8.59
C ALA A 226 -1.21 21.42 9.13
N SER A 227 -1.25 20.32 8.38
CA SER A 227 -0.55 19.07 8.71
C SER A 227 0.97 19.24 8.75
N ARG A 228 1.57 19.98 7.80
CA ARG A 228 2.99 20.33 7.79
C ARG A 228 3.38 21.20 8.98
N CYS A 229 2.56 22.18 9.33
CA CYS A 229 2.79 23.05 10.49
C CYS A 229 2.70 22.25 11.79
N ALA A 230 1.70 21.36 11.93
CA ALA A 230 1.56 20.49 13.09
C ALA A 230 2.74 19.52 13.24
N TYR A 231 3.15 18.86 12.15
CA TYR A 231 4.33 17.98 12.15
C TYR A 231 5.65 18.75 12.38
N GLY A 232 5.79 19.93 11.79
CA GLY A 232 6.96 20.79 11.97
C GLY A 232 7.06 21.34 13.39
N ALA A 233 5.93 21.71 14.01
CA ALA A 233 5.88 22.18 15.40
C ALA A 233 6.23 21.05 16.38
N SER A 234 5.69 19.84 16.18
CA SER A 234 6.02 18.68 17.01
C SER A 234 7.51 18.30 16.91
N LYS A 235 8.11 18.41 15.71
CA LYS A 235 9.54 18.17 15.49
C LYS A 235 10.43 19.22 16.18
N ARG A 236 10.00 20.49 16.25
CA ARG A 236 10.76 21.58 16.91
C ARG A 236 10.69 21.51 18.43
N LEU A 237 9.53 21.20 19.01
CA LEU A 237 9.34 21.03 20.45
C LEU A 237 10.26 19.92 21.05
N ARG A 238 10.63 18.92 20.24
CA ARG A 238 11.55 17.84 20.65
C ARG A 238 13.04 18.21 20.55
N ARG A 239 13.40 19.18 19.70
CA ARG A 239 14.78 19.71 19.65
C ARG A 239 15.09 20.56 20.87
N SER A 240 14.11 21.33 21.36
CA SER A 240 14.25 22.10 22.61
C SER A 240 14.29 21.21 23.86
N SER A 241 13.57 20.08 23.87
CA SER A 241 13.54 19.17 25.03
C SER A 241 14.73 18.22 25.16
N ARG A 242 15.63 18.17 24.16
CA ARG A 242 16.88 17.39 24.18
C ARG A 242 18.12 18.27 24.38
N ALA A 243 17.94 19.59 24.44
CA ALA A 243 19.01 20.58 24.63
C ALA A 243 19.05 21.14 26.07
N THR A 244 18.25 20.56 26.97
CA THR A 244 18.18 20.78 28.42
C THR A 244 18.38 19.44 29.10
#